data_AF-A0A958RID9-F1
#
_entry.id   AF-A0A958RID9-F1
#
_cell.length_a   1.000
_cell.length_b   1.000
_cell.length_c   1.000
_cell.angle_alpha   90.00
_cell.angle_beta   90.00
_cell.angle_gamma   90.00
#
_symmetry.space_group_name_H-M   'P 1'
#
loop_
_entity.id
_entity.type
_entity.pdbx_description
1 polymer ?
#
loop_
_entity_poly.entity_id
_entity_poly.type
_entity_poly.pdbx_seq_one_letter_code
_entity_poly.pdbx_strand_id
1 'polypeptide(L)'
;MRYFNVLLLVLFINVASAQNYLGYLSDNYSGLHGVTLNPANVTDSKFRTEINLFSANAMFNNDYFVLDMNSLSNGTDIDNTDFVAKENNNFAFNFDVMGPSFMFNLSPKHSIGIITRGRAFFNVNKIKGKLFDAVEDDFDSQNDFTLTEDEFTTTLHGWAEFGIAYGRTLIDKEQHFLKAGVTVKYLQGLGNAYTKANNLSVDFDADGFAPGVGTIATTGQIEYGSSQGISEDGGDFQIESGSNGFGADLGFIYEWRPNPTDIDNDSRSNYKLKIGLSITDIGSINYKNAEANTYDITNTIDEDTYESEENFEDKLNNLYTRTGSADFTKVSLPTALHLT
;
A
#
# COMPACT_ATOMS: atom_id res chain seq x y z
N MET A 1 49.94 1.58 -25.48
CA MET A 1 49.45 2.12 -24.19
C MET A 1 48.46 3.23 -24.53
N ARG A 2 47.17 2.90 -24.72
CA ARG A 2 46.10 2.99 -23.71
C ARG A 2 46.09 4.34 -22.99
N TYR A 3 45.45 5.34 -23.59
CA TYR A 3 44.83 6.45 -22.87
C TYR A 3 43.32 6.21 -22.89
N PHE A 4 42.81 5.79 -21.74
CA PHE A 4 41.40 5.52 -21.48
C PHE A 4 40.78 6.85 -21.04
N ASN A 5 40.10 7.54 -21.96
CA ASN A 5 39.30 8.72 -21.64
C ASN A 5 38.06 8.24 -20.86
N VAL A 6 38.10 8.41 -19.54
CA VAL A 6 36.93 8.24 -18.67
C VAL A 6 36.03 9.45 -18.90
N LEU A 7 34.92 9.23 -19.60
CA LEU A 7 33.82 10.19 -19.72
C LEU A 7 33.08 10.20 -18.37
N LEU A 8 33.29 11.25 -17.58
CA LEU A 8 32.57 11.50 -16.34
C LEU A 8 31.14 11.93 -16.71
N LEU A 9 30.19 11.00 -16.63
CA LEU A 9 28.76 11.28 -16.79
C LEU A 9 28.29 12.00 -15.52
N VAL A 10 28.26 13.33 -15.55
CA VAL A 10 27.66 14.16 -14.50
C VAL A 10 26.15 13.98 -14.57
N LEU A 11 25.60 13.10 -13.72
CA LEU A 11 24.17 13.01 -13.44
C LEU A 11 23.75 14.26 -12.64
N PHE A 12 23.08 15.19 -13.31
CA PHE A 12 22.31 16.24 -12.65
C PHE A 12 21.10 15.60 -11.98
N ILE A 13 21.20 15.31 -10.69
CA ILE A 13 20.07 14.92 -9.85
C ILE A 13 19.28 16.21 -9.55
N ASN A 14 18.22 16.45 -10.32
CA ASN A 14 17.20 17.41 -9.94
C ASN A 14 16.25 16.71 -8.97
N VAL A 15 16.34 17.05 -7.68
CA VAL A 15 15.34 16.64 -6.69
C VAL A 15 14.13 17.56 -6.89
N ALA A 16 13.21 17.15 -7.77
CA ALA A 16 11.92 17.80 -7.90
C ALA A 16 10.98 17.23 -6.82
N SER A 17 10.30 18.10 -6.09
CA SER A 17 9.23 17.70 -5.15
C SER A 17 8.12 17.02 -5.94
N ALA A 18 7.99 15.70 -5.78
CA ALA A 18 6.98 14.91 -6.50
C ALA A 18 5.58 15.19 -5.91
N GLN A 19 4.61 15.46 -6.79
CA GLN A 19 3.19 15.36 -6.45
C GLN A 19 2.83 13.87 -6.31
N ASN A 20 1.77 13.57 -5.55
CA ASN A 20 1.20 12.24 -5.51
C ASN A 20 0.93 11.71 -6.94
N TYR A 21 1.02 10.40 -7.15
CA TYR A 21 0.66 9.81 -8.45
C TYR A 21 -0.80 10.08 -8.85
N LEU A 22 -1.65 10.49 -7.89
CA LEU A 22 -2.99 11.00 -8.15
C LEU A 22 -2.95 12.19 -9.12
N GLY A 23 -3.56 12.01 -10.30
CA GLY A 23 -3.58 13.00 -11.38
C GLY A 23 -2.50 12.80 -12.44
N TYR A 24 -1.29 12.38 -12.06
CA TYR A 24 -0.25 12.02 -13.03
C TYR A 24 -0.59 10.73 -13.79
N LEU A 25 -1.16 9.74 -13.10
CA LEU A 25 -1.48 8.43 -13.71
C LEU A 25 -2.50 8.50 -14.87
N SER A 26 -3.35 9.53 -14.90
CA SER A 26 -4.34 9.74 -15.97
C SER A 26 -3.83 10.64 -17.10
N ASP A 27 -2.63 11.21 -16.97
CA ASP A 27 -2.01 12.04 -18.00
C ASP A 27 -1.66 11.19 -19.25
N ASN A 28 -1.69 11.82 -20.41
CA ASN A 28 -1.18 11.26 -21.66
C ASN A 28 0.35 11.06 -21.67
N TYR A 29 1.06 11.71 -20.75
CA TYR A 29 2.51 11.57 -20.54
C TYR A 29 2.84 10.75 -19.28
N SER A 30 1.89 9.99 -18.76
CA SER A 30 2.05 9.11 -17.60
C SER A 30 2.97 7.91 -17.84
N GLY A 31 3.25 7.58 -19.10
CA GLY A 31 4.30 6.62 -19.46
C GLY A 31 4.12 5.25 -18.82
N LEU A 32 5.20 4.70 -18.26
CA LEU A 32 5.22 3.44 -17.51
C LEU A 32 4.28 3.45 -16.30
N HIS A 33 4.10 4.60 -15.64
CA HIS A 33 3.19 4.72 -14.51
C HIS A 33 1.73 4.54 -14.95
N GLY A 34 1.34 5.09 -16.10
CA GLY A 34 0.01 4.88 -16.67
C GLY A 34 -0.30 3.42 -16.99
N VAL A 35 0.72 2.60 -17.26
CA VAL A 35 0.58 1.15 -17.50
C VAL A 35 0.11 0.43 -16.23
N THR A 36 0.53 0.90 -15.05
CA THR A 36 0.13 0.31 -13.76
C THR A 36 -1.35 0.53 -13.42
N LEU A 37 -1.96 1.60 -13.96
CA LEU A 37 -3.38 1.88 -13.82
C LEU A 37 -4.21 1.19 -14.91
N ASN A 38 -3.72 1.24 -16.17
CA ASN A 38 -4.35 0.57 -17.29
C ASN A 38 -3.27 0.06 -18.26
N PRO A 39 -3.08 -1.27 -18.40
CA PRO A 39 -1.99 -1.82 -19.20
C PRO A 39 -2.10 -1.48 -20.70
N ALA A 40 -3.26 -1.04 -21.18
CA ALA A 40 -3.40 -0.55 -22.55
C ALA A 40 -2.59 0.73 -22.81
N ASN A 41 -2.15 1.46 -21.78
CA ASN A 41 -1.30 2.64 -21.94
C ASN A 41 0.11 2.33 -22.46
N VAL A 42 0.55 1.07 -22.44
CA VAL A 42 1.88 0.68 -22.97
C VAL A 42 1.98 0.88 -24.48
N THR A 43 0.84 0.85 -25.19
CA THR A 43 0.79 1.12 -26.64
C THR A 43 0.25 2.52 -26.90
N ASP A 44 0.72 3.11 -28.00
CA ASP A 44 0.44 4.50 -28.38
C ASP A 44 0.85 5.50 -27.27
N SER A 45 1.95 5.20 -26.58
CA SER A 45 2.61 6.16 -25.70
C SER A 45 3.23 7.29 -26.52
N LYS A 46 3.26 8.49 -25.92
CA LYS A 46 3.98 9.66 -26.44
C LYS A 46 5.49 9.39 -26.54
N PHE A 47 5.99 8.51 -25.69
CA PHE A 47 7.38 8.09 -25.69
C PHE A 47 7.53 6.83 -26.55
N ARG A 48 8.45 6.86 -27.52
CA ARG A 48 8.83 5.65 -28.28
C ARG A 48 9.58 4.66 -27.39
N THR A 49 10.33 5.19 -26.44
CA THR A 49 11.09 4.46 -25.44
C THR A 49 11.10 5.29 -24.18
N GLU A 50 10.87 4.63 -23.05
CA GLU A 50 10.89 5.25 -21.74
C GLU A 50 11.68 4.37 -20.80
N ILE A 51 12.49 5.02 -19.96
CA ILE A 51 13.27 4.38 -18.92
C ILE A 51 12.92 5.09 -17.63
N ASN A 52 12.31 4.37 -16.70
CA ASN A 52 12.24 4.80 -15.32
C ASN A 52 13.42 4.18 -14.59
N LEU A 53 14.23 4.99 -13.90
CA LEU A 53 15.30 4.48 -13.05
C LEU A 53 14.78 4.19 -11.64
N PHE A 54 14.04 5.14 -11.09
CA PHE A 54 13.49 5.09 -9.75
C PHE A 54 12.43 6.16 -9.58
N SER A 55 11.35 5.80 -8.91
CA SER A 55 10.28 6.72 -8.53
C SER A 55 9.56 6.15 -7.31
N ALA A 56 9.16 7.01 -6.39
CA ALA A 56 8.47 6.60 -5.16
C ALA A 56 7.24 7.47 -4.91
N ASN A 57 6.24 6.89 -4.26
CA ASN A 57 5.06 7.55 -3.76
C ASN A 57 4.71 7.00 -2.38
N ALA A 58 4.26 7.90 -1.51
CA ALA A 58 3.68 7.57 -0.24
C ALA A 58 2.33 8.27 -0.15
N MET A 59 1.32 7.57 0.34
CA MET A 59 -0.03 8.09 0.51
C MET A 59 -0.52 7.75 1.90
N PHE A 60 -0.92 8.78 2.63
CA PHE A 60 -1.59 8.65 3.92
C PHE A 60 -3.04 9.10 3.77
N ASN A 61 -3.98 8.27 4.22
CA ASN A 61 -5.41 8.55 4.22
C ASN A 61 -5.93 8.32 5.63
N ASN A 62 -6.75 9.24 6.10
CA ASN A 62 -7.40 9.12 7.39
C ASN A 62 -8.71 9.92 7.37
N ASP A 63 -9.65 9.53 8.23
CA ASP A 63 -10.93 10.22 8.41
C ASP A 63 -11.17 10.74 9.85
N TYR A 64 -10.14 10.66 10.71
CA TYR A 64 -10.10 11.08 12.11
C TYR A 64 -9.59 12.51 12.28
N PHE A 65 -8.49 12.94 11.64
CA PHE A 65 -7.98 14.31 11.79
C PHE A 65 -7.80 15.05 10.46
N VAL A 66 -7.97 16.36 10.46
CA VAL A 66 -7.85 17.22 9.28
C VAL A 66 -6.65 18.13 9.47
N LEU A 67 -5.57 17.88 8.73
CA LEU A 67 -4.42 18.78 8.72
C LEU A 67 -4.64 19.92 7.74
N ASP A 68 -4.58 21.16 8.23
CA ASP A 68 -4.36 22.30 7.35
C ASP A 68 -2.88 22.37 6.96
N MET A 69 -2.59 22.33 5.65
CA MET A 69 -1.23 22.43 5.11
C MET A 69 -0.55 23.76 5.46
N ASN A 70 -1.31 24.84 5.67
CA ASN A 70 -0.75 26.11 6.13
C ASN A 70 -0.25 26.01 7.57
N SER A 71 -0.99 25.34 8.44
CA SER A 71 -0.59 25.09 9.84
C SER A 71 0.67 24.23 9.91
N LEU A 72 0.72 23.15 9.11
CA LEU A 72 1.90 22.27 9.02
C LEU A 72 3.16 23.01 8.54
N SER A 73 3.01 23.94 7.58
CA SER A 73 4.12 24.72 7.05
C SER A 73 4.64 25.81 7.99
N ASN A 74 3.77 26.32 8.88
CA ASN A 74 4.10 27.37 9.84
C ASN A 74 4.60 26.82 11.17
N GLY A 75 4.67 25.49 11.33
CA GLY A 75 5.09 24.83 12.55
C GLY A 75 4.16 25.09 13.74
N THR A 76 2.88 25.37 13.46
CA THR A 76 1.87 25.46 14.52
C THR A 76 1.48 24.05 14.92
N ASP A 77 1.44 23.80 16.23
CA ASP A 77 0.98 22.53 16.78
C ASP A 77 -0.44 22.21 16.28
N ILE A 78 -0.72 20.93 16.06
CA ILE A 78 -2.06 20.43 15.74
C ILE A 78 -2.93 20.74 16.95
N ASP A 79 -4.05 21.44 16.75
CA ASP A 79 -4.95 21.84 17.84
C ASP A 79 -6.10 20.83 17.96
N ASN A 80 -6.72 20.73 19.13
CA ASN A 80 -7.79 19.76 19.41
C ASN A 80 -9.00 19.92 18.47
N THR A 81 -9.12 21.08 17.80
CA THR A 81 -10.15 21.36 16.79
C THR A 81 -9.93 20.66 15.44
N ASP A 82 -8.73 20.13 15.21
CA ASP A 82 -8.37 19.43 13.97
C ASP A 82 -8.81 17.96 14.00
N PHE A 83 -9.23 17.45 15.16
CA PHE A 83 -9.78 16.10 15.31
C PHE A 83 -11.30 16.07 15.08
N VAL A 84 -11.70 15.13 14.24
CA VAL A 84 -13.08 14.79 13.90
C VAL A 84 -13.31 13.32 14.29
N ALA A 85 -13.21 13.06 15.59
CA ALA A 85 -13.42 11.74 16.18
C ALA A 85 -14.81 11.18 15.81
N LYS A 86 -14.84 10.09 15.04
CA LYS A 86 -16.07 9.33 14.78
C LYS A 86 -16.08 8.05 15.62
N GLU A 87 -17.25 7.41 15.69
CA GLU A 87 -17.38 6.06 16.24
C GLU A 87 -16.64 5.01 15.40
N ASN A 88 -16.37 5.29 14.12
CA ASN A 88 -15.60 4.42 13.23
C ASN A 88 -14.66 5.28 12.40
N ASN A 89 -13.38 5.21 12.73
CA ASN A 89 -12.31 5.85 11.98
C ASN A 89 -11.46 4.81 11.26
N ASN A 90 -10.88 5.22 10.14
CA ASN A 90 -10.06 4.40 9.26
C ASN A 90 -8.78 5.15 8.91
N PHE A 91 -7.69 4.42 8.94
CA PHE A 91 -6.35 4.90 8.61
C PHE A 91 -5.78 3.97 7.53
N ALA A 92 -5.14 4.55 6.53
CA ALA A 92 -4.45 3.77 5.52
C ALA A 92 -3.17 4.48 5.08
N PHE A 93 -2.08 3.76 5.12
CA PHE A 93 -0.79 4.17 4.58
C PHE A 93 -0.41 3.24 3.44
N ASN A 94 -0.05 3.83 2.30
CA ASN A 94 0.47 3.09 1.16
C ASN A 94 1.83 3.66 0.77
N PHE A 95 2.77 2.77 0.51
CA PHE A 95 4.05 3.09 -0.08
C PHE A 95 4.21 2.31 -1.39
N ASP A 96 4.71 2.97 -2.41
CA ASP A 96 4.87 2.42 -3.74
C ASP A 96 6.15 2.95 -4.38
N VAL A 97 7.01 2.04 -4.80
CA VAL A 97 8.28 2.35 -5.45
C VAL A 97 8.34 1.60 -6.77
N MET A 98 8.40 2.32 -7.88
CA MET A 98 8.75 1.74 -9.17
C MET A 98 10.26 1.88 -9.39
N GLY A 99 10.93 0.74 -9.53
CA GLY A 99 12.35 0.66 -9.80
C GLY A 99 12.67 0.73 -11.30
N PRO A 100 13.85 0.23 -11.72
CA PRO A 100 14.26 0.18 -13.10
C PRO A 100 13.20 -0.49 -13.98
N SER A 101 12.59 0.29 -14.86
CA SER A 101 11.49 -0.13 -15.71
C SER A 101 11.67 0.45 -17.10
N PHE A 102 11.24 -0.29 -18.12
CA PHE A 102 11.52 0.00 -19.51
C PHE A 102 10.26 -0.21 -20.33
N MET A 103 9.93 0.73 -21.21
CA MET A 103 8.87 0.57 -22.19
C MET A 103 9.43 0.82 -23.58
N PHE A 104 9.05 -0.01 -24.54
CA PHE A 104 9.46 0.16 -25.93
C PHE A 104 8.38 -0.25 -26.92
N ASN A 105 8.28 0.52 -28.01
CA ASN A 105 7.40 0.21 -29.13
C ASN A 105 8.11 -0.78 -30.07
N LEU A 106 7.62 -2.01 -30.16
CA LEU A 106 8.09 -3.03 -31.10
C LEU A 106 7.74 -2.67 -32.55
N SER A 107 6.56 -2.11 -32.76
CA SER A 107 6.04 -1.66 -34.05
C SER A 107 4.96 -0.59 -33.83
N PRO A 108 4.40 0.05 -34.88
CA PRO A 108 3.37 1.07 -34.71
C PRO A 108 2.10 0.60 -33.97
N LYS A 109 1.84 -0.71 -33.92
CA LYS A 109 0.66 -1.28 -33.26
C LYS A 109 0.96 -2.13 -32.05
N HIS A 110 2.23 -2.37 -31.73
CA HIS A 110 2.64 -3.33 -30.70
C HIS A 110 3.72 -2.72 -29.82
N SER A 111 3.51 -2.80 -28.51
CA SER A 111 4.45 -2.29 -27.51
C SER A 111 4.55 -3.27 -26.35
N ILE A 112 5.69 -3.22 -25.67
CA ILE A 112 5.98 -4.08 -24.52
C ILE A 112 6.69 -3.23 -23.46
N GLY A 113 6.49 -3.60 -22.21
CA GLY A 113 7.11 -2.99 -21.05
C GLY A 113 7.59 -4.03 -20.05
N ILE A 114 8.67 -3.70 -19.34
CA ILE A 114 9.18 -4.42 -18.17
C ILE A 114 9.04 -3.46 -17.01
N ILE A 115 8.38 -3.91 -15.94
CA ILE A 115 8.07 -3.09 -14.77
C ILE A 115 8.62 -3.78 -13.53
N THR A 116 9.40 -3.07 -12.73
CA THR A 116 9.79 -3.51 -11.38
C THR A 116 9.15 -2.58 -10.36
N ARG A 117 8.50 -3.14 -9.34
CA ARG A 117 7.76 -2.36 -8.34
C ARG A 117 7.86 -3.00 -6.97
N GLY A 118 7.88 -2.21 -5.91
CA GLY A 118 7.76 -2.63 -4.52
C GLY A 118 6.63 -1.85 -3.87
N ARG A 119 5.77 -2.52 -3.11
CA ARG A 119 4.60 -1.91 -2.48
C ARG A 119 4.52 -2.36 -1.02
N ALA A 120 4.09 -1.43 -0.17
CA ALA A 120 3.66 -1.73 1.18
C ALA A 120 2.30 -1.07 1.42
N PHE A 121 1.43 -1.78 2.12
CA PHE A 121 0.12 -1.31 2.51
C PHE A 121 -0.09 -1.59 3.99
N PHE A 122 -0.48 -0.56 4.71
CA PHE A 122 -0.90 -0.66 6.10
C PHE A 122 -2.27 -0.01 6.20
N ASN A 123 -3.21 -0.67 6.84
CA ASN A 123 -4.50 -0.07 7.13
C ASN A 123 -5.04 -0.53 8.47
N VAL A 124 -5.84 0.35 9.04
CA VAL A 124 -6.53 0.16 10.28
C VAL A 124 -7.97 0.61 10.07
N ASN A 125 -8.94 -0.25 10.38
CA ASN A 125 -10.35 0.05 10.18
C ASN A 125 -11.12 -0.06 11.49
N LYS A 126 -12.18 0.74 11.59
CA LYS A 126 -13.19 0.70 12.68
C LYS A 126 -12.62 0.96 14.08
N ILE A 127 -11.69 1.91 14.21
CA ILE A 127 -11.27 2.39 15.54
C ILE A 127 -12.25 3.46 16.03
N LYS A 128 -12.71 3.38 17.28
CA LYS A 128 -13.45 4.47 17.94
C LYS A 128 -12.51 5.61 18.33
N GLY A 129 -12.99 6.83 18.21
CA GLY A 129 -12.19 8.03 18.50
C GLY A 129 -11.54 8.06 19.89
N LYS A 130 -12.16 7.42 20.89
CA LYS A 130 -11.65 7.35 22.27
C LYS A 130 -10.31 6.62 22.43
N LEU A 131 -9.96 5.70 21.52
CA LEU A 131 -8.64 5.06 21.52
C LEU A 131 -7.53 6.10 21.30
N PHE A 132 -7.79 7.08 20.44
CA PHE A 132 -6.79 8.09 20.08
C PHE A 132 -6.67 9.19 21.14
N ASP A 133 -7.75 9.52 21.85
CA ASP A 133 -7.68 10.44 23.00
C ASP A 133 -6.71 9.88 24.08
N ALA A 134 -6.72 8.56 24.30
CA ALA A 134 -5.78 7.89 25.23
C ALA A 134 -4.33 7.82 24.71
N VAL A 135 -4.13 7.76 23.39
CA VAL A 135 -2.80 7.79 22.74
C VAL A 135 -2.24 9.22 22.72
N GLU A 136 -3.09 10.24 22.58
CA GLU A 136 -2.71 11.66 22.60
C GLU A 136 -2.31 12.12 24.00
N ASP A 137 -2.96 11.58 25.04
CA ASP A 137 -2.51 11.69 26.44
C ASP A 137 -1.26 10.83 26.75
N ASP A 138 -0.54 10.36 25.71
CA ASP A 138 0.73 9.61 25.73
C ASP A 138 0.68 8.27 26.48
N PHE A 139 -0.52 7.70 26.65
CA PHE A 139 -0.76 6.63 27.62
C PHE A 139 -0.06 6.93 28.95
N ASP A 140 -0.24 8.15 29.49
CA ASP A 140 0.38 8.51 30.77
C ASP A 140 0.02 7.44 31.80
N SER A 141 0.99 6.56 32.08
CA SER A 141 0.89 5.39 32.98
C SER A 141 0.40 5.73 34.38
N GLN A 142 0.29 7.02 34.69
CA GLN A 142 -0.22 7.56 35.95
C GLN A 142 -1.75 7.71 35.98
N ASN A 143 -2.46 7.53 34.86
CA ASN A 143 -3.91 7.72 34.78
C ASN A 143 -4.64 6.45 34.34
N ASP A 144 -5.76 6.16 35.01
CA ASP A 144 -6.66 5.09 34.61
C ASP A 144 -7.33 5.39 33.27
N PHE A 145 -7.45 4.37 32.43
CA PHE A 145 -8.20 4.49 31.18
C PHE A 145 -8.96 3.21 30.85
N THR A 146 -10.12 3.37 30.23
CA THR A 146 -10.89 2.26 29.69
C THR A 146 -11.09 2.45 28.20
N LEU A 147 -10.64 1.47 27.43
CA LEU A 147 -10.84 1.35 26.00
C LEU A 147 -11.82 0.23 25.71
N THR A 148 -12.76 0.46 24.79
CA THR A 148 -13.65 -0.59 24.30
C THR A 148 -13.80 -0.50 22.79
N GLU A 149 -13.58 -1.59 22.06
CA GLU A 149 -13.75 -1.69 20.61
C GLU A 149 -14.66 -2.87 20.24
N ASP A 150 -15.67 -2.61 19.40
CA ASP A 150 -16.62 -3.66 19.02
C ASP A 150 -15.99 -4.60 17.99
N GLU A 151 -15.36 -4.02 16.98
CA GLU A 151 -14.61 -4.71 15.95
C GLU A 151 -13.52 -3.79 15.42
N PHE A 152 -12.28 -4.27 15.41
CA PHE A 152 -11.15 -3.54 14.85
C PHE A 152 -10.34 -4.48 13.96
N THR A 153 -9.79 -3.94 12.87
CA THR A 153 -8.94 -4.74 11.97
C THR A 153 -7.74 -3.94 11.53
N THR A 154 -6.55 -4.53 11.66
CA THR A 154 -5.32 -4.07 11.02
C THR A 154 -4.92 -5.02 9.91
N THR A 155 -4.29 -4.48 8.87
CA THR A 155 -3.58 -5.29 7.89
C THR A 155 -2.31 -4.58 7.49
N LEU A 156 -1.24 -5.35 7.39
CA LEU A 156 0.07 -4.95 6.90
C LEU A 156 0.43 -5.92 5.78
N HIS A 157 0.82 -5.42 4.61
CA HIS A 157 1.23 -6.26 3.50
C HIS A 157 2.30 -5.57 2.65
N GLY A 158 3.47 -6.21 2.55
CA GLY A 158 4.58 -5.81 1.71
C GLY A 158 4.90 -6.85 0.65
N TRP A 159 5.09 -6.42 -0.60
CA TRP A 159 5.49 -7.29 -1.71
C TRP A 159 6.23 -6.54 -2.81
N ALA A 160 6.97 -7.30 -3.62
CA ALA A 160 7.60 -6.83 -4.84
C ALA A 160 6.96 -7.50 -6.08
N GLU A 161 6.96 -6.78 -7.19
CA GLU A 161 6.38 -7.18 -8.47
C GLU A 161 7.44 -7.07 -9.57
N PHE A 162 7.53 -8.12 -10.39
CA PHE A 162 8.18 -8.08 -11.70
C PHE A 162 7.12 -8.31 -12.78
N GLY A 163 6.81 -7.27 -13.54
CA GLY A 163 5.75 -7.25 -14.55
C GLY A 163 6.30 -7.23 -15.97
N ILE A 164 5.66 -8.00 -16.86
CA ILE A 164 5.81 -7.87 -18.31
C ILE A 164 4.47 -7.40 -18.87
N ALA A 165 4.45 -6.18 -19.39
CA ALA A 165 3.30 -5.56 -20.02
C ALA A 165 3.38 -5.71 -21.54
N TYR A 166 2.25 -5.99 -22.19
CA TYR A 166 2.13 -6.00 -23.63
C TYR A 166 0.83 -5.32 -24.05
N GLY A 167 0.92 -4.46 -25.06
CA GLY A 167 -0.22 -3.71 -25.56
C GLY A 167 -0.29 -3.71 -27.06
N ARG A 168 -1.53 -3.58 -27.57
CA ARG A 168 -1.81 -3.56 -28.99
C ARG A 168 -2.89 -2.55 -29.35
N THR A 169 -2.64 -1.77 -30.40
CA THR A 169 -3.68 -0.99 -31.09
C THR A 169 -4.56 -1.92 -31.92
N LEU A 170 -5.84 -2.03 -31.54
CA LEU A 170 -6.83 -2.91 -32.16
C LEU A 170 -7.55 -2.22 -33.32
N ILE A 171 -7.96 -0.97 -33.11
CA ILE A 171 -8.63 -0.14 -34.11
C ILE A 171 -7.88 1.17 -34.21
N ASP A 172 -7.57 1.55 -35.44
CA ASP A 172 -7.02 2.84 -35.80
C ASP A 172 -7.60 3.17 -37.17
N LYS A 173 -8.83 3.71 -37.17
CA LYS A 173 -9.61 3.97 -38.37
C LYS A 173 -10.39 5.27 -38.23
N GLU A 174 -10.16 6.18 -39.17
CA GLU A 174 -10.83 7.48 -39.23
C GLU A 174 -10.76 8.19 -37.87
N GLN A 175 -11.91 8.35 -37.19
CA GLN A 175 -12.01 9.05 -35.92
C GLN A 175 -11.98 8.12 -34.70
N HIS A 176 -11.88 6.80 -34.90
CA HIS A 176 -12.04 5.82 -33.83
C HIS A 176 -10.73 5.09 -33.58
N PHE A 177 -10.31 5.12 -32.32
CA PHE A 177 -9.11 4.46 -31.88
C PHE A 177 -9.40 3.56 -30.68
N LEU A 178 -8.91 2.33 -30.71
CA LEU A 178 -9.09 1.34 -29.66
C LEU A 178 -7.78 0.62 -29.41
N LYS A 179 -7.36 0.55 -28.16
CA LYS A 179 -6.20 -0.21 -27.71
C LYS A 179 -6.54 -1.09 -26.52
N ALA A 180 -5.79 -2.19 -26.40
CA ALA A 180 -5.88 -3.11 -25.28
C ALA A 180 -4.48 -3.48 -24.78
N GLY A 181 -4.39 -3.87 -23.52
CA GLY A 181 -3.15 -4.34 -22.93
C GLY A 181 -3.37 -5.35 -21.82
N VAL A 182 -2.29 -6.09 -21.55
CA VAL A 182 -2.19 -7.07 -20.48
C VAL A 182 -0.84 -6.92 -19.80
N THR A 183 -0.80 -7.04 -18.48
CA THR A 183 0.43 -7.20 -17.71
C THR A 183 0.38 -8.55 -17.01
N VAL A 184 1.44 -9.34 -17.11
CA VAL A 184 1.62 -10.55 -16.29
C VAL A 184 2.71 -10.26 -15.26
N LYS A 185 2.46 -10.62 -14.01
CA LYS A 185 3.31 -10.29 -12.86
C LYS A 185 3.80 -11.55 -12.17
N TYR A 186 5.08 -11.61 -11.87
CA TYR A 186 5.63 -12.45 -10.81
C TYR A 186 5.66 -11.64 -9.52
N LEU A 187 5.19 -12.23 -8.43
CA LEU A 187 5.05 -11.58 -7.14
C LEU A 187 5.98 -12.25 -6.14
N GLN A 188 6.71 -11.44 -5.38
CA GLN A 188 7.54 -11.88 -4.26
C GLN A 188 7.00 -11.22 -2.99
N GLY A 189 6.47 -12.02 -2.07
CA GLY A 189 6.06 -11.54 -0.75
C GLY A 189 7.28 -11.08 0.05
N LEU A 190 7.16 -9.92 0.68
CA LEU A 190 8.12 -9.42 1.66
C LEU A 190 7.62 -9.70 3.07
N GLY A 191 6.32 -9.48 3.33
CA GLY A 191 5.71 -9.89 4.59
C GLY A 191 4.25 -9.49 4.64
N ASN A 192 3.48 -10.14 5.47
CA ASN A 192 2.11 -9.78 5.76
C ASN A 192 1.80 -10.05 7.23
N ALA A 193 0.91 -9.24 7.80
CA ALA A 193 0.27 -9.51 9.07
C ALA A 193 -1.12 -8.91 9.07
N TYR A 194 -2.01 -9.48 9.89
CA TYR A 194 -3.29 -8.89 10.17
C TYR A 194 -3.68 -9.19 11.61
N THR A 195 -4.41 -8.25 12.20
CA THR A 195 -5.06 -8.44 13.50
C THR A 195 -6.53 -8.16 13.31
N LYS A 196 -7.39 -9.04 13.83
CA LYS A 196 -8.82 -8.80 13.96
C LYS A 196 -9.20 -8.97 15.42
N ALA A 197 -9.71 -7.90 16.04
CA ALA A 197 -10.24 -7.95 17.40
C ALA A 197 -11.76 -7.85 17.37
N ASN A 198 -12.45 -8.61 18.22
CA ASN A 198 -13.89 -8.52 18.43
C ASN A 198 -14.20 -8.33 19.92
N ASN A 199 -15.09 -7.39 20.24
CA ASN A 199 -15.52 -7.06 21.59
C ASN A 199 -14.34 -6.85 22.56
N LEU A 200 -13.32 -6.11 22.11
CA LEU A 200 -12.14 -5.79 22.89
C LEU A 200 -12.53 -4.81 24.01
N SER A 201 -12.15 -5.12 25.23
CA SER A 201 -12.13 -4.17 26.34
C SER A 201 -10.76 -4.22 26.99
N VAL A 202 -10.16 -3.06 27.21
CA VAL A 202 -8.92 -2.89 27.97
C VAL A 202 -9.20 -1.87 29.06
N ASP A 203 -9.02 -2.27 30.30
CA ASP A 203 -9.20 -1.43 31.48
C ASP A 203 -7.86 -1.38 32.21
N PHE A 204 -7.24 -0.21 32.20
CA PHE A 204 -5.98 0.06 32.87
C PHE A 204 -6.25 0.84 34.15
N ASP A 205 -5.76 0.31 35.27
CA ASP A 205 -5.80 0.93 36.60
C ASP A 205 -4.34 1.15 37.02
N ALA A 206 -3.90 2.41 37.09
CA ALA A 206 -2.50 2.81 37.25
C ALA A 206 -1.89 2.39 38.61
N ASP A 207 -2.72 2.17 39.63
CA ASP A 207 -2.31 1.76 40.99
C ASP A 207 -2.95 0.42 41.41
N GLY A 208 -3.50 -0.33 40.44
CA GLY A 208 -4.31 -1.51 40.71
C GLY A 208 -3.55 -2.70 41.31
N PHE A 209 -2.22 -2.76 41.14
CA PHE A 209 -1.38 -3.85 41.68
C PHE A 209 -0.60 -3.39 42.91
N ALA A 210 0.16 -2.31 42.78
CA ALA A 210 0.94 -1.68 43.84
C ALA A 210 1.10 -0.17 43.54
N PRO A 211 1.50 0.66 44.52
CA PRO A 211 1.73 2.08 44.26
C PRO A 211 2.74 2.29 43.13
N GLY A 212 2.28 2.87 42.01
CA GLY A 212 3.07 3.08 40.79
C GLY A 212 3.28 1.84 39.92
N VAL A 213 2.46 0.79 40.08
CA VAL A 213 2.42 -0.39 39.19
C VAL A 213 0.97 -0.68 38.84
N GLY A 214 0.64 -0.54 37.56
CA GLY A 214 -0.73 -0.69 37.08
C GLY A 214 -1.20 -2.15 36.93
N THR A 215 -2.50 -2.32 36.73
CA THR A 215 -3.11 -3.56 36.25
C THR A 215 -3.81 -3.34 34.92
N ILE A 216 -3.73 -4.33 34.04
CA ILE A 216 -4.38 -4.36 32.74
C ILE A 216 -5.41 -5.51 32.78
N ALA A 217 -6.69 -5.15 32.85
CA ALA A 217 -7.79 -6.09 32.70
C ALA A 217 -8.30 -6.06 31.25
N THR A 218 -8.25 -7.21 30.59
CA THR A 218 -8.62 -7.36 29.19
C THR A 218 -9.77 -8.35 29.02
N THR A 219 -10.63 -8.11 28.03
CA THR A 219 -11.63 -9.07 27.57
C THR A 219 -11.80 -8.97 26.05
N GLY A 220 -12.28 -10.06 25.44
CA GLY A 220 -12.57 -10.11 24.01
C GLY A 220 -11.79 -11.21 23.30
N GLN A 221 -11.79 -11.14 21.97
CA GLN A 221 -11.09 -12.09 21.13
C GLN A 221 -10.17 -11.37 20.15
N ILE A 222 -8.94 -11.85 20.01
CA ILE A 222 -8.00 -11.40 18.99
C ILE A 222 -7.64 -12.57 18.07
N GLU A 223 -7.78 -12.39 16.78
CA GLU A 223 -7.19 -13.23 15.75
C GLU A 223 -5.99 -12.49 15.17
N TYR A 224 -4.81 -13.09 15.26
CA TYR A 224 -3.58 -12.55 14.72
C TYR A 224 -2.97 -13.54 13.75
N GLY A 225 -2.67 -13.09 12.54
CA GLY A 225 -1.93 -13.88 11.57
C GLY A 225 -0.75 -13.09 11.05
N SER A 226 0.40 -13.77 10.94
CA SER A 226 1.65 -13.17 10.50
C SER A 226 2.39 -14.13 9.56
N SER A 227 3.16 -13.56 8.64
CA SER A 227 4.21 -14.26 7.92
C SER A 227 5.56 -14.03 8.58
N GLN A 228 6.52 -14.90 8.30
CA GLN A 228 7.88 -14.85 8.85
C GLN A 228 8.75 -13.70 8.29
N GLY A 229 8.24 -12.93 7.33
CA GLY A 229 8.97 -11.83 6.69
C GLY A 229 8.88 -10.47 7.39
N ILE A 230 8.20 -10.37 8.54
CA ILE A 230 8.13 -9.15 9.35
C ILE A 230 9.12 -9.29 10.51
N SER A 231 9.95 -8.28 10.74
CA SER A 231 10.86 -8.27 11.89
C SER A 231 10.08 -8.25 13.21
N GLU A 232 10.69 -8.76 14.29
CA GLU A 232 10.07 -8.82 15.63
C GLU A 232 9.70 -7.43 16.19
N ASP A 233 10.40 -6.38 15.75
CA ASP A 233 10.11 -4.98 16.08
C ASP A 233 9.10 -4.31 15.12
N GLY A 234 8.61 -5.03 14.10
CA GLY A 234 7.63 -4.55 13.12
C GLY A 234 8.12 -3.45 12.18
N GLY A 235 9.38 -3.04 12.28
CA GLY A 235 9.94 -1.88 11.57
C GLY A 235 10.45 -2.17 10.16
N ASP A 236 10.86 -3.40 9.89
CA ASP A 236 11.49 -3.80 8.63
C ASP A 236 10.86 -5.07 8.03
N PHE A 237 10.80 -5.12 6.70
CA PHE A 237 10.44 -6.33 5.96
C PHE A 237 11.69 -7.06 5.47
N GLN A 238 11.72 -8.37 5.69
CA GLN A 238 12.76 -9.25 5.15
C GLN A 238 12.18 -10.11 4.03
N ILE A 239 12.95 -10.34 2.97
CA ILE A 239 12.51 -11.21 1.87
C ILE A 239 12.28 -12.63 2.40
N GLU A 240 11.02 -13.06 2.43
CA GLU A 240 10.67 -14.40 2.84
C GLU A 240 10.87 -15.39 1.68
N SER A 241 11.86 -16.26 1.83
CA SER A 241 12.19 -17.28 0.83
C SER A 241 11.03 -18.25 0.64
N GLY A 242 10.47 -18.28 -0.57
CA GLY A 242 9.36 -19.17 -0.92
C GLY A 242 7.97 -18.54 -0.86
N SER A 243 7.86 -17.27 -0.44
CA SER A 243 6.63 -16.48 -0.50
C SER A 243 6.46 -15.86 -1.89
N ASN A 244 5.82 -16.56 -2.81
CA ASN A 244 5.68 -16.13 -4.20
C ASN A 244 4.26 -16.31 -4.74
N GLY A 245 3.98 -15.61 -5.82
CA GLY A 245 2.68 -15.58 -6.46
C GLY A 245 2.73 -15.11 -7.91
N PHE A 246 1.56 -15.11 -8.53
CA PHE A 246 1.37 -14.55 -9.86
C PHE A 246 0.20 -13.59 -9.85
N GLY A 247 0.31 -12.56 -10.67
CA GLY A 247 -0.74 -11.57 -10.86
C GLY A 247 -0.91 -11.19 -12.32
N ALA A 248 -2.01 -10.53 -12.63
CA ALA A 248 -2.27 -9.98 -13.95
C ALA A 248 -3.10 -8.69 -13.89
N ASP A 249 -2.88 -7.84 -14.89
CA ASP A 249 -3.70 -6.67 -15.18
C ASP A 249 -4.25 -6.77 -16.60
N LEU A 250 -5.48 -6.29 -16.81
CA LEU A 250 -6.13 -6.24 -18.12
C LEU A 250 -6.74 -4.87 -18.33
N GLY A 251 -6.66 -4.34 -19.55
CA GLY A 251 -7.16 -3.00 -19.82
C GLY A 251 -7.49 -2.73 -21.29
N PHE A 252 -8.43 -1.82 -21.47
CA PHE A 252 -8.91 -1.33 -22.75
C PHE A 252 -9.05 0.18 -22.70
N ILE A 253 -8.71 0.88 -23.78
CA ILE A 253 -8.90 2.32 -23.92
C ILE A 253 -9.47 2.61 -25.31
N TYR A 254 -10.60 3.31 -25.32
CA TYR A 254 -11.22 3.86 -26.51
C TYR A 254 -11.03 5.37 -26.57
N GLU A 255 -10.72 5.89 -27.75
CA GLU A 255 -10.58 7.31 -28.00
C GLU A 255 -11.34 7.72 -29.26
N TRP A 256 -12.05 8.85 -29.17
CA TRP A 256 -12.62 9.52 -30.32
C TRP A 256 -11.76 10.73 -30.72
N ARG A 257 -11.19 10.64 -31.91
CA ARG A 257 -10.19 11.57 -32.49
C ARG A 257 -10.78 12.23 -33.75
N PRO A 258 -11.61 13.28 -33.63
CA PRO A 258 -12.32 13.86 -34.78
C PRO A 258 -11.42 14.49 -35.84
N ASN A 259 -10.22 14.93 -35.44
CA ASN A 259 -9.19 15.47 -36.34
C ASN A 259 -7.94 14.58 -36.28
N PRO A 260 -7.93 13.43 -36.95
CA PRO A 260 -6.73 12.61 -37.09
C PRO A 260 -5.79 13.33 -38.05
N THR A 261 -4.96 14.25 -37.56
CA THR A 261 -3.94 14.88 -38.39
C THR A 261 -2.90 13.85 -38.80
N ASP A 262 -2.38 13.97 -40.03
CA ASP A 262 -1.33 13.11 -40.58
C ASP A 262 -0.18 12.92 -39.58
N ILE A 263 0.33 11.69 -39.56
CA ILE A 263 1.25 11.06 -38.59
C ILE A 263 2.60 11.80 -38.40
N ASP A 264 2.86 12.84 -39.21
CA ASP A 264 4.14 13.56 -39.29
C ASP A 264 4.25 14.84 -38.45
N ASN A 265 3.20 15.26 -37.73
CA ASN A 265 3.30 16.42 -36.84
C ASN A 265 3.09 16.08 -35.35
N ASP A 266 3.90 16.74 -34.53
CA ASP A 266 4.27 16.47 -33.13
C ASP A 266 3.12 16.54 -32.08
N SER A 267 1.85 16.42 -32.50
CA SER A 267 0.66 16.63 -31.67
C SER A 267 -0.25 15.38 -31.59
N ARG A 268 0.29 14.26 -31.12
CA ARG A 268 -0.41 12.95 -31.09
C ARG A 268 -1.52 12.80 -30.03
N SER A 269 -2.29 13.82 -29.67
CA SER A 269 -3.49 13.62 -28.84
C SER A 269 -4.56 14.63 -29.20
N ASN A 270 -5.19 14.39 -30.35
CA ASN A 270 -6.37 15.12 -30.79
C ASN A 270 -7.66 14.38 -30.42
N TYR A 271 -7.66 13.60 -29.32
CA TYR A 271 -8.90 13.00 -28.84
C TYR A 271 -9.74 14.09 -28.17
N LYS A 272 -11.05 14.06 -28.41
CA LYS A 272 -12.03 14.85 -27.66
C LYS A 272 -12.73 14.04 -26.57
N LEU A 273 -12.62 12.72 -26.64
CA LEU A 273 -13.13 11.77 -25.65
C LEU A 273 -12.15 10.60 -25.53
N LYS A 274 -11.86 10.20 -24.30
CA LYS A 274 -11.09 9.02 -23.93
C LYS A 274 -11.86 8.31 -22.84
N ILE A 275 -12.06 7.00 -22.99
CA ILE A 275 -12.71 6.13 -22.01
C ILE A 275 -11.81 4.91 -21.82
N GLY A 276 -11.34 4.70 -20.61
CA GLY A 276 -10.53 3.55 -20.21
C GLY A 276 -11.27 2.67 -19.22
N LEU A 277 -11.15 1.35 -19.40
CA LEU A 277 -11.60 0.34 -18.45
C LEU A 277 -10.44 -0.60 -18.18
N SER A 278 -10.10 -0.82 -16.91
CA SER A 278 -9.08 -1.80 -16.53
C SER A 278 -9.43 -2.50 -15.23
N ILE A 279 -8.94 -3.73 -15.11
CA ILE A 279 -8.89 -4.49 -13.86
C ILE A 279 -7.43 -4.77 -13.56
N THR A 280 -6.97 -4.39 -12.38
CA THR A 280 -5.57 -4.52 -11.96
C THR A 280 -5.47 -5.43 -10.74
N ASP A 281 -4.27 -5.96 -10.51
CA ASP A 281 -3.93 -6.70 -9.30
C ASP A 281 -4.79 -7.94 -9.11
N ILE A 282 -5.13 -8.64 -10.21
CA ILE A 282 -5.75 -9.96 -10.14
C ILE A 282 -4.67 -10.96 -9.77
N GLY A 283 -4.70 -11.53 -8.57
CA GLY A 283 -3.71 -12.51 -8.18
C GLY A 283 -3.62 -12.71 -6.68
N SER A 284 -2.62 -13.49 -6.28
CA SER A 284 -2.36 -13.80 -4.88
C SER A 284 -0.92 -14.25 -4.67
N ILE A 285 -0.42 -14.06 -3.46
CA ILE A 285 0.87 -14.55 -2.99
C ILE A 285 0.61 -15.69 -2.00
N ASN A 286 1.42 -16.75 -2.08
CA ASN A 286 1.36 -17.86 -1.14
C ASN A 286 2.56 -17.82 -0.19
N TYR A 287 2.30 -17.55 1.09
CA TYR A 287 3.22 -17.51 2.21
C TYR A 287 3.24 -18.87 2.91
N LYS A 288 4.33 -19.64 2.75
CA LYS A 288 4.34 -21.09 3.05
C LYS A 288 4.32 -21.45 4.55
N ASN A 289 4.53 -20.48 5.44
CA ASN A 289 4.52 -20.68 6.89
C ASN A 289 3.76 -19.55 7.61
N ALA A 290 2.76 -18.98 6.93
CA ALA A 290 1.88 -18.01 7.57
C ALA A 290 0.78 -18.74 8.33
N GLU A 291 0.74 -18.51 9.64
CA GLU A 291 -0.24 -19.08 10.56
C GLU A 291 -1.07 -17.94 11.14
N ALA A 292 -2.34 -18.21 11.39
CA ALA A 292 -3.21 -17.34 12.16
C ALA A 292 -3.67 -18.07 13.41
N ASN A 293 -3.58 -17.39 14.55
CA ASN A 293 -3.99 -17.90 15.85
C ASN A 293 -5.08 -17.00 16.44
N THR A 294 -6.07 -17.63 17.07
CA THR A 294 -7.15 -16.94 17.76
C THR A 294 -6.95 -17.09 19.26
N TYR A 295 -7.07 -15.98 20.00
CA TYR A 295 -6.84 -15.88 21.42
C TYR A 295 -8.10 -15.34 22.10
N ASP A 296 -8.49 -15.97 23.20
CA ASP A 296 -9.36 -15.34 24.21
C ASP A 296 -8.44 -14.56 25.13
N ILE A 297 -8.60 -13.24 25.11
CA ILE A 297 -7.73 -12.33 25.86
C ILE A 297 -8.30 -12.00 27.23
N THR A 298 -9.28 -12.75 27.73
CA THR A 298 -9.84 -12.52 29.06
C THR A 298 -8.81 -12.79 30.15
N ASN A 299 -8.15 -11.75 30.66
CA ASN A 299 -7.16 -11.87 31.73
C ASN A 299 -6.99 -10.55 32.52
N THR A 300 -6.41 -10.63 33.71
CA THR A 300 -5.96 -9.47 34.49
C THR A 300 -4.50 -9.68 34.85
N ILE A 301 -3.62 -8.80 34.37
CA ILE A 301 -2.17 -8.94 34.45
C ILE A 301 -1.59 -7.61 34.97
N ASP A 302 -0.52 -7.65 35.77
CA ASP A 302 0.20 -6.43 36.15
C ASP A 302 1.02 -5.86 34.98
N GLU A 303 1.20 -4.54 35.00
CA GLU A 303 1.90 -3.78 33.96
C GLU A 303 3.32 -4.32 33.72
N ASP A 304 4.08 -4.60 34.79
CA ASP A 304 5.45 -5.12 34.70
C ASP A 304 5.50 -6.46 33.95
N THR A 305 4.56 -7.37 34.21
CA THR A 305 4.46 -8.65 33.50
C THR A 305 4.11 -8.44 32.02
N TYR A 306 3.20 -7.52 31.71
CA TYR A 306 2.84 -7.22 30.31
C TYR A 306 4.00 -6.60 29.51
N GLU A 307 4.78 -5.72 30.14
CA GLU A 307 5.96 -5.07 29.54
C GLU A 307 7.19 -5.99 29.48
N SER A 308 7.20 -7.10 30.24
CA SER A 308 8.28 -8.08 30.19
C SER A 308 8.33 -8.91 28.90
N GLU A 309 7.22 -8.93 28.15
CA GLU A 309 7.09 -9.65 26.88
C GLU A 309 7.50 -8.74 25.71
N GLU A 310 8.40 -9.22 24.84
CA GLU A 310 9.10 -8.36 23.88
C GLU A 310 8.21 -7.86 22.74
N ASN A 311 7.41 -8.73 22.12
CA ASN A 311 6.60 -8.40 20.94
C ASN A 311 5.12 -8.78 21.12
N PHE A 312 4.29 -8.30 20.19
CA PHE A 312 2.84 -8.52 20.23
C PHE A 312 2.45 -10.00 20.18
N GLU A 313 3.16 -10.81 19.40
CA GLU A 313 2.87 -12.24 19.28
C GLU A 313 3.24 -13.00 20.56
N ASP A 314 4.35 -12.65 21.21
CA ASP A 314 4.77 -13.20 22.50
C ASP A 314 3.78 -12.82 23.61
N LYS A 315 3.32 -11.56 23.65
CA LYS A 315 2.24 -11.13 24.54
C LYS A 315 1.00 -12.00 24.35
N LEU A 316 0.58 -12.27 23.11
CA LEU A 316 -0.55 -13.14 22.81
C LEU A 316 -0.32 -14.60 23.28
N ASN A 317 0.86 -15.14 23.04
CA ASN A 317 1.19 -16.53 23.33
C ASN A 317 1.40 -16.83 24.82
N ASN A 318 2.02 -15.90 25.56
CA ASN A 318 2.45 -16.12 26.94
C ASN A 318 1.41 -15.66 27.96
N LEU A 319 0.62 -14.62 27.62
CA LEU A 319 -0.31 -14.00 28.56
C LEU A 319 -1.77 -14.42 28.37
N TYR A 320 -2.12 -15.02 27.21
CA TYR A 320 -3.51 -15.29 26.85
C TYR A 320 -3.75 -16.72 26.37
N THR A 321 -5.03 -17.10 26.30
CA THR A 321 -5.41 -18.47 25.96
C THR A 321 -5.67 -18.60 24.47
N ARG A 322 -4.83 -19.36 23.76
CA ARG A 322 -5.08 -19.72 22.36
C ARG A 322 -6.30 -20.65 22.25
N THR A 323 -7.33 -20.21 21.53
CA THR A 323 -8.60 -20.92 21.33
C THR A 323 -8.76 -21.50 19.92
N GLY A 324 -7.96 -21.04 18.95
CA GLY A 324 -8.02 -21.52 17.57
C GLY A 324 -6.72 -21.29 16.80
N SER A 325 -6.59 -21.99 15.66
CA SER A 325 -5.50 -21.83 14.70
C SER A 325 -6.00 -22.14 13.29
N ALA A 326 -5.53 -21.39 12.29
CA ALA A 326 -5.90 -21.51 10.89
C ALA A 326 -4.70 -21.23 9.97
N ASP A 327 -4.67 -21.92 8.84
CA ASP A 327 -3.67 -21.67 7.79
C ASP A 327 -4.01 -20.37 7.05
N PHE A 328 -3.12 -19.38 7.09
CA PHE A 328 -3.24 -18.09 6.39
C PHE A 328 -2.28 -18.01 5.19
N THR A 329 -2.11 -19.11 4.45
CA THR A 329 -1.01 -19.15 3.48
C THR A 329 -1.27 -18.30 2.23
N LYS A 330 -2.52 -17.98 1.87
CA LYS A 330 -2.84 -17.32 0.60
C LYS A 330 -3.41 -15.92 0.79
N VAL A 331 -2.63 -14.91 0.43
CA VAL A 331 -3.02 -13.49 0.48
C VAL A 331 -3.32 -12.99 -0.92
N SER A 332 -4.54 -12.52 -1.14
CA SER A 332 -4.94 -11.93 -2.43
C SER A 332 -4.37 -10.52 -2.57
N LEU A 333 -4.00 -10.14 -3.79
CA LEU A 333 -3.68 -8.76 -4.09
C LEU A 333 -4.94 -7.87 -4.02
N PRO A 334 -4.79 -6.55 -3.80
CA PRO A 334 -5.92 -5.61 -3.77
C PRO A 334 -6.47 -5.36 -5.18
N THR A 335 -7.23 -6.34 -5.72
CA THR A 335 -7.82 -6.25 -7.06
C THR A 335 -8.73 -5.04 -7.16
N ALA A 336 -8.51 -4.21 -8.19
CA ALA A 336 -9.25 -2.97 -8.40
C ALA A 336 -9.80 -2.88 -9.82
N LEU A 337 -11.01 -2.33 -9.94
CA LEU A 337 -11.63 -1.96 -11.22
C LEU A 337 -11.51 -0.45 -11.39
N HIS A 338 -10.97 -0.01 -12.52
CA HIS A 338 -10.78 1.39 -12.85
C HIS A 338 -11.62 1.77 -14.06
N LEU A 339 -12.28 2.92 -13.96
CA LEU A 339 -12.93 3.62 -15.07
C LEU A 339 -12.32 5.02 -15.16
N THR A 340 -11.65 5.33 -16.28
CA THR A 340 -10.84 6.54 -16.46
C THR A 340 -11.23 7.34 -17.68
#